data_AF-A0A842LVP6-F1
#
_entry.id   AF-A0A842LVP6-F1
#
_cell.length_a   1.000
_cell.length_b   1.000
_cell.length_c   1.000
_cell.angle_alpha   90.00
_cell.angle_beta   90.00
_cell.angle_gamma   90.00
#
_symmetry.space_group_name_H-M   'P 1'
#
loop_
_entity.id
_entity.type
_entity.pdbx_description
1 polymer ?
#
loop_
_entity_poly.entity_id
_entity_poly.type
_entity_poly.pdbx_seq_one_letter_code
_entity_poly.pdbx_strand_id
1 'polypeptide(L)' 'MIVPLLLCVLLLNYMMIEFLEESRITLQDLKKTFEDFVSGYYYYTDPVSGNYYPMTANSTPPSLG' A
#
# COMPACT_ATOMS: atom_id res chain seq x y z
N MET A 1 35.48 -23.49 10.22
CA MET A 1 34.94 -22.68 9.09
C MET A 1 33.44 -22.89 8.83
N ILE A 2 32.80 -23.95 9.34
CA ILE A 2 31.37 -24.23 9.11
C ILE A 2 30.42 -23.26 9.85
N VAL A 3 30.76 -22.88 11.08
CA VAL A 3 29.94 -21.98 11.91
C VAL A 3 29.75 -20.57 11.29
N PRO A 4 30.79 -19.86 10.83
CA PRO A 4 30.59 -18.55 10.19
C PRO A 4 29.82 -18.65 8.86
N LEU A 5 29.93 -19.77 8.15
CA LEU A 5 29.19 -20.01 6.92
C LEU A 5 27.68 -20.18 7.20
N LEU A 6 27.33 -20.98 8.22
CA LEU A 6 25.95 -21.17 8.66
C LEU A 6 25.31 -19.87 9.14
N LEU A 7 26.06 -19.05 9.89
CA LEU A 7 25.59 -17.74 10.33
C LEU A 7 25.32 -16.80 9.14
N CYS A 8 26.20 -16.81 8.13
CA CYS A 8 26.02 -16.00 6.93
C CYS A 8 24.78 -16.43 6.13
N VAL A 9 24.55 -17.74 5.99
CA VAL A 9 23.35 -18.27 5.32
C VAL A 9 22.07 -17.89 6.08
N LEU A 10 22.07 -17.96 7.42
CA LEU A 10 20.92 -17.55 8.25
C LEU A 10 20.60 -16.06 8.08
N LEU A 11 21.62 -15.20 8.08
CA LEU A 11 21.44 -13.75 7.88
C LEU A 11 20.88 -13.44 6.49
N LEU A 12 21.40 -14.08 5.44
CA LEU A 12 20.88 -13.89 4.09
C LEU A 12 19.43 -14.35 3.96
N ASN A 13 19.06 -15.48 4.58
CA ASN A 13 17.67 -15.93 4.57
C ASN A 13 16.74 -14.97 5.32
N TYR A 14 17.18 -14.43 6.45
CA TYR A 14 16.40 -13.44 7.20
C TYR A 14 16.16 -12.16 6.38
N MET A 15 17.22 -11.59 5.80
CA MET A 15 17.12 -10.39 4.95
C MET A 15 16.20 -10.61 3.74
N MET A 16 16.27 -11.80 3.12
CA MET A 16 15.41 -12.15 1.99
C MET A 16 13.94 -12.26 2.38
N ILE A 17 13.63 -12.81 3.56
CA ILE A 17 12.25 -12.90 4.05
C ILE A 17 11.69 -11.51 4.34
N GLU A 18 12.46 -10.66 5.01
CA GLU A 18 12.07 -9.27 5.32
C GLU A 18 11.80 -8.48 4.04
N PHE A 19 12.69 -8.58 3.04
CA PHE A 19 12.50 -7.97 1.72
C PHE A 19 11.25 -8.49 1.00
N LEU A 20 10.96 -9.79 1.10
CA LEU A 20 9.79 -10.41 0.48
C LEU A 20 8.50 -9.91 1.13
N GLU A 21 8.51 -9.72 2.45
CA GLU A 21 7.37 -9.21 3.22
C GLU A 21 7.09 -7.74 2.88
N GLU A 22 8.13 -6.90 2.83
CA GLU A 22 8.01 -5.50 2.41
C GLU A 22 7.48 -5.39 0.98
N SER A 23 8.04 -6.18 0.05
CA SER A 23 7.58 -6.23 -1.34
C SER A 23 6.12 -6.66 -1.47
N ARG A 24 5.64 -7.57 -0.61
CA ARG A 24 4.25 -8.01 -0.59
C ARG A 24 3.31 -6.87 -0.19
N ILE A 25 3.69 -6.08 0.82
CA ILE A 25 2.92 -4.91 1.27
C ILE A 25 2.83 -3.90 0.13
N THR A 26 3.95 -3.56 -0.50
CA THR A 26 3.98 -2.64 -1.65
C THR A 26 3.12 -3.15 -2.81
N LEU A 27 3.16 -4.45 -3.10
CA LEU A 27 2.34 -5.04 -4.17
C LEU A 27 0.83 -4.98 -3.85
N GLN A 28 0.45 -5.17 -2.58
CA GLN A 28 -0.94 -5.04 -2.15
C GLN A 28 -1.45 -3.60 -2.25
N ASP A 29 -0.65 -2.62 -1.86
CA ASP A 29 -0.99 -1.20 -2.00
C ASP A 29 -1.10 -0.79 -3.47
N LEU A 30 -0.19 -1.26 -4.32
CA LEU A 30 -0.27 -1.01 -5.76
C LEU A 30 -1.52 -1.65 -6.37
N LYS A 31 -1.84 -2.89 -5.99
CA LYS A 31 -3.06 -3.58 -6.43
C LYS A 31 -4.30 -2.79 -6.02
N LYS A 32 -4.37 -2.34 -4.77
CA LYS A 32 -5.49 -1.54 -4.28
C LYS A 32 -5.63 -0.23 -5.06
N THR A 33 -4.52 0.48 -5.26
CA THR A 33 -4.49 1.71 -6.06
C THR A 33 -5.01 1.46 -7.49
N PHE A 34 -4.65 0.33 -8.09
CA PHE A 34 -5.14 -0.05 -9.41
C PHE A 34 -6.63 -0.42 -9.41
N GLU A 35 -7.11 -1.14 -8.40
CA GLU A 35 -8.54 -1.46 -8.23
C GLU A 35 -9.37 -0.18 -8.03
N ASP A 36 -8.90 0.78 -7.23
CA ASP A 36 -9.54 2.08 -7.04
C ASP A 36 -9.58 2.88 -8.36
N PHE A 37 -8.48 2.86 -9.12
CA PHE A 37 -8.40 3.51 -10.44
C PHE A 37 -9.36 2.90 -11.47
N VAL A 38 -9.41 1.57 -11.57
CA VAL A 38 -10.27 0.85 -12.53
C VAL A 38 -11.75 0.92 -12.13
N SER A 39 -12.04 0.86 -10.82
CA SER A 39 -13.42 0.89 -10.32
C SER A 39 -14.06 2.28 -10.43
N GLY A 40 -13.26 3.34 -10.61
CA GLY A 40 -13.75 4.71 -10.76
C GLY A 40 -14.32 5.31 -9.47
N TYR A 41 -14.11 4.65 -8.33
CA TYR A 41 -14.45 5.15 -7.00
C TYR A 41 -13.28 5.98 -6.46
N TYR A 42 -13.44 7.29 -6.52
CA TYR A 42 -12.56 8.23 -5.84
C TYR A 42 -13.16 8.52 -4.47
N TYR A 43 -12.32 8.64 -3.44
CA TYR A 43 -12.79 9.08 -2.13
C TYR A 43 -12.35 10.52 -1.92
N TYR A 44 -13.30 11.42 -1.69
CA TYR A 44 -13.02 12.77 -1.24
C TYR A 44 -12.92 12.77 0.28
N THR A 45 -11.81 13.27 0.80
CA THR A 45 -11.65 13.51 2.23
C THR A 45 -12.05 14.94 2.53
N ASP A 46 -13.06 15.12 3.38
CA ASP A 46 -13.44 16.44 3.87
C ASP A 46 -12.32 16.98 4.79
N PRO A 47 -11.66 18.10 4.44
CA PRO A 47 -10.58 18.67 5.24
C PRO A 47 -11.03 19.21 6.59
N VAL A 48 -12.32 19.47 6.80
CA VAL A 48 -12.87 20.00 8.05
C VAL A 48 -13.20 18.86 9.01
N SER A 49 -13.89 17.82 8.53
CA SER A 49 -14.36 16.72 9.39
C SER A 49 -13.45 15.47 9.37
N GLY A 50 -12.54 15.36 8.40
CA GLY A 50 -11.68 14.18 8.20
C GLY A 50 -12.42 12.95 7.67
N ASN A 51 -13.70 13.08 7.30
CA ASN A 51 -14.51 11.99 6.81
C ASN A 51 -14.28 11.73 5.33
N TYR A 52 -14.38 10.46 4.93
CA TYR A 52 -14.23 10.00 3.55
C TYR A 52 -15.59 9.78 2.89
N TYR A 53 -15.81 10.39 1.73
CA TYR A 53 -17.03 10.25 0.96
C TYR A 53 -16.73 9.65 -0.43
N PRO A 54 -17.48 8.62 -0.86
CA PRO A 54 -17.32 8.07 -2.20
C PRO A 54 -17.78 9.09 -3.25
N MET A 55 -16.98 9.24 -4.30
CA MET A 55 -17.09 10.26 -5.32
C MET A 55 -16.75 9.64 -6.68
N THR A 56 -17.51 9.97 -7.72
CA THR A 56 -17.15 9.55 -9.09
C THR A 56 -16.04 10.44 -9.67
N ALA A 57 -15.20 9.88 -10.53
CA ALA A 57 -14.03 10.56 -11.12
C ALA A 57 -14.32 11.93 -11.77
N ASN A 58 -15.56 12.15 -12.21
CA ASN A 58 -15.96 13.32 -13.01
C ASN A 58 -16.81 14.33 -12.22
N SER A 59 -17.01 14.11 -10.92
CA SER A 59 -17.85 14.97 -10.08
C SER A 59 -17.01 16.01 -9.33
N THR A 60 -17.45 17.26 -9.36
CA THR A 60 -16.87 18.37 -8.58
C THR A 60 -17.15 18.14 -7.10
N PRO A 61 -16.16 18.25 -6.18
CA PRO A 61 -16.37 18.07 -4.75
C PRO A 61 -17.61 18.84 -4.28
N PRO A 62 -18.47 18.25 -3.43
CA PRO A 62 -19.62 18.99 -2.90
C PRO A 62 -19.10 20.24 -2.19
N SER A 63 -19.61 21.41 -2.60
CA SER A 63 -19.34 22.68 -1.92
C SER A 63 -19.82 22.52 -0.48
N LEU A 64 -18.88 22.47 0.47
CA LEU A 64 -19.17 22.59 1.90
C LEU A 64 -19.62 24.02 2.14
N GLY A 65 -20.93 24.25 1.98
CA GLY A 65 -21.61 25.52 2.28
C GLY A 65 -21.69 25.80 3.76
#